data_AF-A0A1X3HCI8-F1
#
_entry.id   AF-A0A1X3HCI8-F1
#
_cell.length_a   1.000
_cell.length_b   1.000
_cell.length_c   1.000
_cell.angle_alpha   90.00
_cell.angle_beta   90.00
_cell.angle_gamma   90.00
#
_symmetry.space_group_name_H-M   'P 1'
#
loop_
_entity.id
_entity.type
_entity.pdbx_description
1 polymer ?
#
loop_
_entity_poly.entity_id
_entity_poly.type
_entity_poly.pdbx_seq_one_letter_code
_entity_poly.pdbx_strand_id
1 'polypeptide(L)'
;MMDLALMFELLIEDRESRAPAILLRSEGLRLIDNLNGLIGLEAESDDTSAAAVPRVCARLTAAGYKVRSSVDAAEFAEQRGKHAGRVRAAAEHLGTTAAPLIP
;
A
#
# COMPACT_ATOMS: atom_id res chain seq x y z
N MET A 1 2.29 -3.04 -6.26
CA MET A 1 3.58 -3.19 -5.52
C MET A 1 3.65 -2.33 -4.25
N MET A 2 3.14 -1.09 -4.24
CA MET A 2 3.17 -0.22 -3.05
C MET A 2 2.46 -0.84 -1.82
N ASP A 3 1.29 -1.44 -2.01
CA ASP A 3 0.58 -2.14 -0.93
C ASP A 3 1.38 -3.31 -0.36
N LEU A 4 2.05 -4.09 -1.21
CA LEU A 4 2.90 -5.19 -0.77
C LEU A 4 4.09 -4.69 0.04
N ALA A 5 4.73 -3.61 -0.43
CA ALA A 5 5.83 -2.99 0.29
C ALA A 5 5.39 -2.47 1.67
N LEU A 6 4.20 -1.85 1.76
CA LEU A 6 3.61 -1.44 3.03
C LEU A 6 3.30 -2.63 3.96
N MET A 7 2.85 -3.77 3.41
CA MET A 7 2.66 -5.00 4.18
C MET A 7 3.97 -5.52 4.78
N PHE A 8 5.08 -5.51 4.02
CA PHE A 8 6.40 -5.86 4.57
C PHE A 8 6.90 -4.86 5.62
N GLU A 9 6.58 -3.58 5.43
CA GLU A 9 6.95 -2.52 6.36
C GLU A 9 6.26 -2.65 7.72
N LEU A 10 4.95 -2.95 7.73
CA LEU A 10 4.08 -2.83 8.92
C LEU A 10 3.42 -4.12 9.39
N LEU A 11 3.13 -5.08 8.51
CA LEU A 11 2.32 -6.27 8.85
C LEU A 11 3.14 -7.56 8.94
N ILE A 12 4.08 -7.77 8.02
CA ILE A 12 4.86 -9.00 7.90
C ILE A 12 6.10 -8.90 8.79
N GLU A 13 6.38 -9.98 9.51
CA GLU A 13 7.57 -10.15 10.34
C GLU A 13 8.70 -10.81 9.52
N ASP A 14 9.13 -10.12 8.46
CA ASP A 14 10.30 -10.50 7.68
C ASP A 14 11.34 -9.39 7.72
N ARG A 15 12.49 -9.67 8.34
CA ARG A 15 13.53 -8.67 8.57
C ARG A 15 14.34 -8.38 7.31
N GLU A 16 14.51 -9.39 6.45
CA GLU A 16 15.37 -9.28 5.27
C GLU A 16 14.71 -8.39 4.20
N SER A 17 13.40 -8.54 3.97
CA SER A 17 12.71 -7.74 2.96
C SER A 17 12.26 -6.37 3.46
N ARG A 18 12.32 -6.08 4.77
CA ARG A 18 11.77 -4.83 5.33
C ARG A 18 12.45 -3.58 4.75
N ALA A 19 13.78 -3.52 4.75
CA ALA A 19 14.50 -2.35 4.25
C ALA A 19 14.31 -2.15 2.73
N PRO A 20 14.45 -3.19 1.88
CA PRO A 20 14.10 -3.11 0.47
C PRO A 20 12.64 -2.66 0.22
N ALA A 21 11.68 -3.13 1.02
CA ALA A 21 10.29 -2.75 0.90
C ALA A 21 10.06 -1.26 1.21
N ILE A 22 10.67 -0.75 2.28
CA ILE A 22 10.60 0.69 2.62
C ILE A 22 11.16 1.53 1.46
N LEU A 23 12.32 1.16 0.92
CA LEU A 23 12.92 1.87 -0.22
C LEU A 23 12.03 1.83 -1.46
N LEU A 24 11.53 0.64 -1.83
CA LEU A 24 10.63 0.47 -2.97
C LEU A 24 9.39 1.36 -2.82
N ARG A 25 8.79 1.39 -1.63
CA ARG A 25 7.63 2.24 -1.36
C ARG A 25 8.02 3.70 -1.50
N SER A 26 9.03 4.16 -0.79
CA SER A 26 9.44 5.58 -0.80
C SER A 26 9.71 6.10 -2.21
N GLU A 27 10.50 5.36 -3.00
CA GLU A 27 10.85 5.76 -4.36
C GLU A 27 9.68 5.65 -5.33
N GLY A 28 8.87 4.59 -5.22
CA GLY A 28 7.68 4.41 -6.04
C GLY A 28 6.65 5.52 -5.81
N LEU A 29 6.44 5.92 -4.54
CA LEU A 29 5.54 7.02 -4.20
C LEU A 29 6.03 8.35 -4.75
N ARG A 30 7.32 8.65 -4.60
CA ARG A 30 7.91 9.87 -5.15
C ARG A 30 7.74 9.95 -6.68
N LEU A 31 7.93 8.84 -7.38
CA LEU A 31 7.75 8.79 -8.83
C LEU A 31 6.28 9.02 -9.22
N ILE A 32 5.33 8.34 -8.56
CA ILE A 32 3.89 8.52 -8.82
C ILE A 32 3.45 9.96 -8.54
N ASP A 33 3.92 10.57 -7.46
CA ASP A 33 3.61 11.96 -7.14
C ASP A 33 4.10 12.92 -8.22
N ASN A 34 5.33 12.74 -8.69
CA ASN A 34 5.91 13.55 -9.75
C ASN A 34 5.15 13.38 -11.08
N LEU A 35 4.77 12.15 -11.41
CA LEU A 35 3.98 11.87 -12.62
C LEU A 35 2.61 12.54 -12.52
N ASN A 36 1.86 12.30 -11.44
CA ASN A 36 0.53 12.89 -11.26
C ASN A 36 0.59 14.43 -11.27
N GLY A 37 1.61 15.02 -10.64
CA GLY A 37 1.84 16.47 -10.68
C GLY A 37 2.14 17.00 -12.09
N LEU A 38 2.86 16.25 -12.93
CA LEU A 38 3.18 16.65 -14.30
C LEU A 38 1.93 16.71 -15.20
N ILE A 39 0.98 15.79 -15.00
CA ILE A 39 -0.25 15.69 -15.80
C ILE A 39 -1.49 16.28 -15.09
N GLY A 40 -1.32 16.85 -13.90
CA GLY A 40 -2.39 17.50 -13.15
C GLY A 40 -3.47 16.55 -12.63
N LEU A 41 -3.11 15.31 -12.29
CA LEU A 41 -4.05 14.35 -11.71
C LEU A 41 -4.23 14.59 -10.21
N GLU A 42 -5.50 14.66 -9.80
CA GLU A 42 -5.87 14.64 -8.39
C GLU A 42 -5.92 13.21 -7.86
N ALA A 43 -5.73 13.05 -6.56
CA ALA A 43 -5.88 11.74 -5.92
C ALA A 43 -7.36 11.35 -5.85
N GLU A 44 -7.66 10.10 -6.19
CA GLU A 44 -9.00 9.55 -6.00
C GLU A 44 -9.26 9.15 -4.54
N SER A 45 -10.54 8.97 -4.20
CA SER A 45 -10.91 8.48 -2.88
C SER A 45 -10.40 7.05 -2.67
N ASP A 46 -9.77 6.82 -1.52
CA ASP A 46 -9.41 5.50 -1.04
C ASP A 46 -10.41 5.04 0.02
N ASP A 47 -10.93 3.82 -0.14
CA ASP A 47 -11.92 3.23 0.76
C ASP A 47 -11.27 2.37 1.87
N THR A 48 -9.94 2.37 1.98
CA THR A 48 -9.27 1.57 3.02
C THR A 48 -9.57 2.11 4.41
N SER A 49 -10.26 1.28 5.17
CA SER A 49 -10.49 1.46 6.59
C SER A 49 -9.56 0.57 7.42
N ALA A 50 -9.20 1.04 8.62
CA ALA A 50 -8.54 0.22 9.64
C ALA A 50 -9.30 -1.09 9.94
N ALA A 51 -10.63 -1.10 9.74
CA ALA A 51 -11.47 -2.29 9.89
C ALA A 51 -11.11 -3.43 8.90
N ALA A 52 -10.46 -3.13 7.79
CA ALA A 52 -10.04 -4.14 6.80
C ALA A 52 -8.73 -4.85 7.19
N VAL A 53 -7.90 -4.26 8.06
CA VAL A 53 -6.55 -4.75 8.41
C VAL A 53 -6.57 -6.16 9.03
N PRO A 54 -7.49 -6.52 9.95
CA PRO A 54 -7.57 -7.90 10.46
C PRO A 54 -7.78 -8.94 9.36
N ARG A 55 -8.62 -8.63 8.35
CA ARG A 55 -8.86 -9.53 7.22
C ARG A 55 -7.62 -9.69 6.35
N VAL A 56 -6.83 -8.63 6.17
CA VAL A 56 -5.54 -8.68 5.46
C VAL A 56 -4.55 -9.56 6.22
N CYS A 57 -4.43 -9.38 7.54
CA CYS A 57 -3.56 -10.20 8.37
C CYS A 57 -3.94 -11.69 8.31
N ALA A 58 -5.24 -12.01 8.38
CA ALA A 58 -5.72 -13.39 8.23
C ALA A 58 -5.34 -14.01 6.87
N ARG A 59 -5.47 -13.25 5.77
CA ARG A 59 -5.04 -13.69 4.42
C ARG A 59 -3.54 -13.93 4.35
N LEU A 60 -2.72 -13.06 4.95
CA LEU A 60 -1.27 -13.20 5.00
C LEU A 60 -0.86 -14.47 5.76
N THR A 61 -1.44 -14.70 6.94
CA THR A 61 -1.21 -15.92 7.73
C THR A 61 -1.62 -17.16 6.94
N ALA A 62 -2.79 -17.14 6.28
CA ALA A 62 -3.25 -18.27 5.44
C ALA A 62 -2.33 -18.55 4.24
N ALA A 63 -1.62 -17.53 3.74
CA ALA A 63 -0.61 -17.65 2.69
C ALA A 63 0.78 -18.05 3.23
N GLY A 64 0.94 -18.27 4.54
CA GLY A 64 2.19 -18.71 5.17
C GLY A 64 3.12 -17.59 5.63
N TYR A 65 2.71 -16.32 5.55
CA TYR A 65 3.50 -15.23 6.10
C TYR A 65 3.40 -15.19 7.63
N LYS A 66 4.53 -14.93 8.28
CA LYS A 66 4.55 -14.58 9.70
C LYS A 66 4.08 -13.13 9.85
N VAL A 67 2.96 -12.92 10.51
CA VAL A 67 2.43 -11.57 10.83
C VAL A 67 3.03 -11.12 12.16
N ARG A 68 3.29 -9.82 12.30
CA ARG A 68 3.82 -9.21 13.52
C ARG A 68 2.85 -9.39 14.70
N SER A 69 3.42 -9.52 15.89
CA SER A 69 2.66 -9.65 17.14
C SER A 69 1.94 -8.36 17.57
N SER A 70 2.42 -7.20 17.13
CA SER A 70 1.80 -5.89 17.35
C SER A 70 1.62 -5.23 15.98
N VAL A 71 0.36 -5.17 15.53
CA VAL A 71 -0.05 -4.51 14.29
C VAL A 71 -0.86 -3.28 14.67
N ASP A 72 -0.41 -2.11 14.22
CA ASP A 72 -1.19 -0.88 14.28
C ASP A 72 -2.02 -0.75 13.00
N ALA A 73 -3.31 -1.05 13.11
CA ALA A 73 -4.25 -0.97 12.00
C ALA A 73 -4.52 0.47 11.55
N ALA A 74 -4.42 1.45 12.47
CA ALA A 74 -4.63 2.85 12.14
C ALA A 74 -3.44 3.40 11.35
N GLU A 75 -2.22 3.08 11.79
CA GLU A 75 -0.99 3.43 11.05
C GLU A 75 -1.03 2.85 9.63
N PHE A 76 -1.40 1.57 9.49
CA PHE A 76 -1.49 0.94 8.18
C PHE A 76 -2.48 1.66 7.26
N ALA A 77 -3.70 1.94 7.76
CA ALA A 77 -4.73 2.62 6.97
C ALA A 77 -4.29 4.04 6.57
N GLU A 78 -3.71 4.80 7.51
CA GLU A 78 -3.18 6.14 7.24
C GLU A 78 -2.08 6.10 6.18
N GLN A 79 -1.12 5.18 6.31
CA GLN A 79 0.00 5.05 5.38
C GLN A 79 -0.45 4.60 3.99
N ARG A 80 -1.49 3.77 3.89
CA ARG A 80 -2.06 3.37 2.61
C ARG A 80 -2.83 4.52 1.95
N GLY A 81 -3.62 5.26 2.72
CA GLY A 81 -4.39 6.41 2.24
C GLY A 81 -3.51 7.50 1.61
N LYS A 82 -2.24 7.61 2.03
CA LYS A 82 -1.27 8.55 1.43
C LYS A 82 -0.98 8.27 -0.04
N HIS A 83 -1.18 7.03 -0.52
CA HIS A 83 -0.78 6.65 -1.87
C HIS A 83 -1.84 5.97 -2.72
N ALA A 84 -2.81 5.29 -2.13
CA ALA A 84 -3.75 4.46 -2.88
C ALA A 84 -4.54 5.27 -3.92
N GLY A 85 -5.05 6.45 -3.53
CA GLY A 85 -5.78 7.35 -4.44
C GLY A 85 -4.93 7.86 -5.60
N ARG A 86 -3.63 8.09 -5.37
CA ARG A 86 -2.70 8.57 -6.41
C ARG A 86 -2.32 7.47 -7.40
N VAL A 87 -2.08 6.26 -6.89
CA VAL A 87 -1.85 5.07 -7.72
C VAL A 87 -3.08 4.77 -8.57
N ARG A 88 -4.27 4.92 -8.00
CA ARG A 88 -5.53 4.72 -8.70
C ARG A 88 -5.73 5.71 -9.84
N ALA A 89 -5.61 7.00 -9.56
CA ALA A 89 -5.69 8.06 -10.57
C ALA A 89 -4.72 7.82 -11.74
N ALA A 90 -3.47 7.46 -11.44
CA ALA A 90 -2.46 7.16 -12.45
C ALA A 90 -2.84 5.94 -13.32
N ALA A 91 -3.33 4.87 -12.69
CA ALA A 91 -3.76 3.66 -13.38
C ALA A 91 -4.93 3.96 -14.33
N GLU A 92 -5.97 4.62 -13.82
CA GLU A 92 -7.17 4.98 -14.59
C GLU A 92 -6.82 5.88 -15.78
N HIS A 93 -5.96 6.89 -15.57
CA HIS A 93 -5.48 7.77 -16.63
C HIS A 93 -4.74 7.02 -17.75
N LEU A 94 -3.96 5.99 -17.40
CA LEU A 94 -3.24 5.16 -18.37
C LEU A 94 -4.14 4.11 -19.06
N GLY A 95 -5.45 4.15 -18.82
CA GLY A 95 -6.41 3.22 -19.41
C GLY A 95 -6.33 1.81 -18.81
N THR A 96 -5.77 1.68 -17.61
CA THR A 96 -5.71 0.41 -16.87
C THR A 96 -6.48 0.52 -15.57
N THR A 97 -6.80 -0.63 -14.96
CA THR A 97 -7.47 -0.67 -13.66
C THR A 97 -6.42 -0.86 -12.59
N ALA A 98 -6.48 -0.06 -11.53
CA ALA A 98 -5.70 -0.35 -10.34
C ALA A 98 -6.08 -1.75 -9.82
N ALA A 99 -5.07 -2.55 -9.49
CA ALA A 99 -5.23 -3.87 -8.89
C ALA A 99 -4.79 -3.81 -7.42
N PRO A 100 -5.60 -3.19 -6.53
CA PRO A 100 -5.23 -3.05 -5.13
C PRO A 100 -5.19 -4.44 -4.47
N LEU A 101 -4.24 -4.66 -3.58
CA LEU A 101 -4.13 -5.94 -2.85
C LEU A 101 -5.13 -6.02 -1.68
N ILE A 102 -5.71 -4.88 -1.34
CA ILE A 102 -6.67 -4.67 -0.26
C ILE A 102 -7.86 -3.92 -0.86
N PRO A 103 -9.09 -4.44 -0.73
CA PRO A 103 -10.29 -3.74 -1.17
C PRO A 103 -10.54 -2.48 -0.35
#